data_AF-A0AAP9Y326-F1
#
_entry.id   AF-A0AAP9Y326-F1
#
_cell.length_a   1.000
_cell.length_b   1.000
_cell.length_c   1.000
_cell.angle_alpha   90.00
_cell.angle_beta   90.00
_cell.angle_gamma   90.00
#
_symmetry.space_group_name_H-M   'P 1'
#
loop_
_entity.id
_entity.type
_entity.pdbx_description
1 polymer ?
#
loop_
_entity_poly.entity_id
_entity_poly.type
_entity_poly.pdbx_seq_one_letter_code
_entity_poly.pdbx_strand_id
1 'polypeptide(L)'
;MADPVPHGFALQGRDLDYSDLTAVGRVTIEMGKDGVEITVDGFEFKNASSCRQHACKALAWARDVLAADVAANRAVPGGRIVSITGMTQAKLEEERSQD
;
A
#
# COMPACT_ATOMS: atom_id res chain seq x y z
N MET A 1 17.49 17.30 28.60
CA MET A 1 16.29 16.99 27.78
C MET A 1 16.67 15.82 26.90
N ALA A 2 15.99 14.69 27.01
CA ALA A 2 16.23 13.54 26.14
C ALA A 2 15.51 13.81 24.81
N ASP A 3 16.20 13.64 23.70
CA ASP A 3 15.58 13.72 22.37
C ASP A 3 14.45 12.67 22.28
N PRO A 4 13.31 13.00 21.64
CA PRO A 4 12.26 12.03 21.43
C PRO A 4 12.83 10.85 20.63
N VAL A 5 12.73 9.65 21.20
CA VAL A 5 13.08 8.41 20.49
C VAL A 5 12.20 8.37 19.25
N PRO A 6 12.76 8.30 18.03
CA PRO A 6 11.95 8.20 16.83
C PRO A 6 11.14 6.90 16.89
N HIS A 7 9.85 7.03 17.17
CA HIS A 7 8.88 5.94 17.11
C HIS A 7 8.56 5.68 15.63
N GLY A 8 9.49 5.07 14.91
CA GLY A 8 9.33 4.84 13.49
C GLY A 8 10.28 3.77 12.95
N PHE A 9 9.77 2.96 12.02
CA PHE A 9 10.61 2.09 11.21
C PHE A 9 11.23 2.93 10.08
N ALA A 10 12.56 3.01 10.05
CA ALA A 10 13.26 3.56 8.88
C ALA A 10 13.24 2.50 7.76
N LEU A 11 12.47 2.75 6.71
CA LEU A 11 12.41 1.89 5.53
C LEU A 11 13.73 1.94 4.77
N GLN A 12 14.29 0.78 4.47
CA GLN A 12 15.50 0.63 3.66
C GLN A 12 15.13 0.25 2.23
N GLY A 13 16.03 0.48 1.26
CA GLY A 13 15.75 0.18 -0.15
C GLY A 13 15.32 -1.28 -0.42
N ARG A 14 15.81 -2.24 0.39
CA ARG A 14 15.40 -3.66 0.31
C ARG A 14 13.96 -3.91 0.74
N ASP A 15 13.37 -3.02 1.54
CA ASP A 15 11.99 -3.13 2.01
C ASP A 15 10.98 -2.71 0.92
N LEU A 16 11.47 -2.13 -0.19
CA LEU A 16 10.67 -1.71 -1.34
C LEU A 16 10.57 -2.78 -2.44
N ASP A 17 11.23 -3.94 -2.24
CA ASP A 17 11.07 -5.10 -3.12
C ASP A 17 9.83 -5.89 -2.70
N TYR A 18 8.83 -5.91 -3.57
CA TYR A 18 7.56 -6.61 -3.37
C TYR A 18 7.43 -7.87 -4.24
N SER A 19 8.51 -8.31 -4.92
CA SER A 19 8.48 -9.46 -5.83
C SER A 19 8.14 -10.79 -5.14
N ASP A 20 8.25 -10.83 -3.81
CA ASP A 20 7.98 -11.99 -2.97
C ASP A 20 6.62 -11.93 -2.26
N LEU A 21 5.77 -10.95 -2.58
CA LEU A 21 4.42 -10.82 -2.04
C LEU A 21 3.57 -12.03 -2.45
N THR A 22 3.08 -12.77 -1.46
CA THR A 22 2.23 -13.96 -1.68
C THR A 22 0.77 -13.73 -1.33
N ALA A 23 0.47 -12.76 -0.45
CA ALA A 23 -0.89 -12.34 -0.16
C ALA A 23 -0.95 -10.82 0.04
N VAL A 24 -1.93 -10.20 -0.61
CA VAL A 24 -2.23 -8.77 -0.43
C VAL A 24 -3.07 -8.62 0.83
N GLY A 25 -2.59 -7.82 1.77
CA GLY A 25 -3.31 -7.50 2.98
C GLY A 25 -4.27 -6.33 2.83
N ARG A 26 -4.64 -5.75 3.98
CA ARG A 26 -5.53 -4.60 4.08
C ARG A 26 -4.77 -3.42 4.68
N VAL A 27 -5.06 -2.23 4.14
CA VAL A 27 -4.69 -0.95 4.74
C VAL A 27 -5.98 -0.26 5.17
N THR A 28 -6.07 0.07 6.45
CA THR A 28 -7.21 0.79 7.03
C THR A 28 -6.71 2.13 7.56
N ILE A 29 -7.36 3.21 7.15
CA ILE A 29 -7.07 4.57 7.62
C ILE A 29 -8.30 5.05 8.36
N GLU A 30 -8.14 5.36 9.64
CA GLU A 30 -9.23 5.80 10.50
C GLU A 30 -8.82 6.95 11.41
N MET A 31 -9.81 7.69 11.91
CA MET A 31 -9.57 8.71 12.93
C MET A 31 -9.65 8.04 14.31
N GLY A 32 -8.49 7.83 14.92
CA GLY A 32 -8.35 7.32 16.27
C GLY A 32 -8.41 8.41 17.33
N LYS A 33 -8.13 8.04 18.59
CA LYS A 33 -8.19 8.97 19.73
C LYS A 33 -7.08 10.02 19.69
N ASP A 34 -5.92 9.66 19.14
CA ASP A 34 -4.72 10.50 19.10
C ASP A 34 -4.43 11.07 17.71
N GLY A 35 -5.36 10.89 16.75
CA GLY A 35 -5.23 11.41 15.39
C GLY A 35 -5.51 10.35 14.32
N VAL A 36 -4.89 10.50 13.15
CA VAL A 36 -5.04 9.54 12.05
C VAL A 36 -4.23 8.28 12.36
N GLU A 37 -4.90 7.14 12.41
CA GLU A 37 -4.31 5.82 12.59
C GLU A 37 -4.29 5.08 11.25
N ILE A 38 -3.15 4.50 10.91
CA ILE A 38 -2.97 3.68 9.70
C ILE A 38 -2.62 2.27 10.15
N THR A 39 -3.57 1.37 9.99
CA THR A 39 -3.41 -0.05 10.31
C THR A 39 -3.10 -0.82 9.03
N VAL A 40 -2.07 -1.66 9.08
CA VAL A 40 -1.65 -2.53 7.97
C VAL A 40 -1.63 -3.97 8.47
N ASP A 41 -2.45 -4.83 7.89
CA ASP A 41 -2.62 -6.22 8.33
C ASP A 41 -2.79 -7.19 7.14
N GLY A 42 -2.56 -8.48 7.36
CA GLY A 42 -2.84 -9.54 6.38
C GLY A 42 -1.88 -9.66 5.19
N PHE A 43 -0.79 -8.87 5.14
CA PHE A 43 0.25 -9.02 4.12
C PHE A 43 1.10 -10.25 4.39
N GLU A 44 1.45 -11.00 3.34
CA GLU A 44 2.38 -12.12 3.45
C GLU A 44 3.47 -12.04 2.39
N PHE A 45 4.70 -12.33 2.80
CA PHE A 45 5.89 -12.26 1.96
C PHE A 45 6.71 -13.54 2.09
N LYS A 46 7.11 -14.12 0.97
CA LYS A 46 7.90 -15.34 0.94
C LYS A 46 9.28 -15.19 1.58
N ASN A 47 9.92 -14.01 1.47
CA ASN A 47 11.30 -13.78 1.89
C ASN A 47 11.42 -12.82 3.09
N ALA A 48 10.36 -12.62 3.88
CA ALA A 48 10.43 -11.84 5.12
C ALA A 48 10.95 -12.71 6.29
N SER A 49 12.26 -12.66 6.55
CA SER A 49 12.93 -13.51 7.56
C SER A 49 12.74 -13.06 9.01
N SER A 50 12.08 -11.93 9.26
CA SER A 50 11.81 -11.42 10.61
C SER A 50 10.55 -10.55 10.65
N CYS A 51 9.93 -10.45 11.83
CA CYS A 51 8.77 -9.57 12.06
C CYS A 51 9.06 -8.11 11.67
N ARG A 52 10.30 -7.64 11.86
CA ARG A 52 10.71 -6.28 11.46
C ARG A 52 10.68 -6.11 9.94
N GLN A 53 11.25 -7.06 9.20
CA GLN A 53 11.25 -7.00 7.73
C GLN A 53 9.84 -7.09 7.18
N HIS A 54 9.01 -7.96 7.75
CA HIS A 54 7.60 -8.07 7.40
C HIS A 54 6.86 -6.74 7.60
N ALA A 55 6.98 -6.15 8.80
CA ALA A 55 6.37 -4.85 9.10
C ALA A 55 6.87 -3.72 8.18
N CYS A 56 8.18 -3.65 7.90
CA CYS A 56 8.74 -2.65 6.98
C CYS A 56 8.17 -2.80 5.57
N LYS A 57 8.13 -4.03 5.02
CA LYS A 57 7.58 -4.29 3.68
C LYS A 57 6.09 -3.95 3.59
N ALA A 58 5.30 -4.35 4.58
CA ALA A 58 3.88 -4.05 4.64
C ALA A 58 3.63 -2.53 4.70
N LEU A 59 4.36 -1.81 5.56
CA LEU A 59 4.27 -0.35 5.67
C LEU A 59 4.72 0.36 4.39
N ALA A 60 5.79 -0.12 3.73
CA ALA A 60 6.26 0.41 2.47
C ALA A 60 5.20 0.28 1.36
N TRP A 61 4.57 -0.90 1.26
CA TRP A 61 3.48 -1.13 0.32
C TRP A 61 2.28 -0.21 0.59
N ALA A 62 1.88 -0.09 1.86
CA ALA A 62 0.76 0.77 2.26
C ALA A 62 1.01 2.24 1.91
N ARG A 63 2.23 2.73 2.14
CA ARG A 63 2.66 4.08 1.73
C ARG A 63 2.53 4.25 0.22
N ASP A 64 3.02 3.30 -0.56
CA ASP A 64 3.04 3.41 -2.02
C ASP A 64 1.64 3.38 -2.61
N VAL A 65 0.73 2.54 -2.09
CA VAL A 65 -0.68 2.50 -2.49
C VAL A 65 -1.40 3.81 -2.15
N LEU A 66 -1.19 4.34 -0.93
CA LEU A 66 -1.78 5.61 -0.54
C LEU A 66 -1.27 6.77 -1.40
N ALA A 67 0.04 6.80 -1.68
CA ALA A 67 0.63 7.81 -2.55
C ALA A 67 0.04 7.75 -3.96
N ALA A 68 -0.19 6.54 -4.48
CA ALA A 68 -0.77 6.33 -5.79
C ALA A 68 -2.25 6.79 -5.84
N ASP A 69 -3.05 6.49 -4.81
CA ASP A 69 -4.44 6.94 -4.70
C ASP A 69 -4.56 8.47 -4.61
N VAL A 70 -3.71 9.10 -3.78
CA VAL A 70 -3.62 10.57 -3.69
C VAL A 70 -3.23 11.18 -5.03
N ALA A 71 -2.28 10.57 -5.76
CA ALA A 71 -1.88 11.04 -7.08
C ALA A 71 -3.03 10.95 -8.10
N ALA A 72 -3.78 9.85 -8.10
CA ALA A 72 -4.93 9.68 -8.99
C ALA A 72 -6.04 10.69 -8.70
N ASN A 73 -6.39 10.90 -7.43
CA ASN A 73 -7.39 11.89 -7.05
C ASN A 73 -6.97 13.34 -7.34
N ARG A 74 -5.65 13.63 -7.34
CA ARG A 74 -5.11 14.92 -7.78
C ARG A 74 -5.16 15.09 -9.29
N ALA A 75 -4.93 14.03 -10.06
CA ALA A 75 -4.97 14.06 -11.51
C ALA A 75 -6.40 14.30 -12.02
N VAL A 76 -7.38 13.63 -11.42
CA VAL A 76 -8.81 13.79 -11.71
C VAL A 76 -9.57 13.67 -10.39
N PRO A 77 -10.46 14.61 -10.03
CA PRO A 77 -11.29 14.47 -8.83
C PRO A 77 -12.08 13.17 -8.83
N GLY A 78 -11.94 12.37 -7.77
CA GLY A 78 -12.53 11.04 -7.66
C GLY A 78 -11.77 9.93 -8.42
N GLY A 79 -10.61 10.25 -8.99
CA GLY A 79 -9.74 9.29 -9.67
C GLY A 79 -9.25 8.20 -8.73
N ARG A 80 -9.21 6.96 -9.24
CA ARG A 80 -8.76 5.75 -8.52
C ARG A 80 -7.82 4.95 -9.40
N ILE A 81 -6.91 4.21 -8.78
CA ILE A 81 -6.04 3.26 -9.49
C ILE A 81 -6.63 1.86 -9.32
N VAL A 82 -6.82 1.18 -10.45
CA VAL A 82 -7.27 -0.21 -10.49
C VAL A 82 -6.26 -1.03 -11.26
N SER A 83 -5.91 -2.19 -10.72
CA SER A 83 -5.11 -3.19 -11.42
C SER A 83 -6.04 -4.28 -11.93
N ILE A 84 -6.07 -4.48 -13.24
CA ILE A 84 -6.87 -5.52 -13.88
C ILE A 84 -5.92 -6.53 -14.49
N THR A 85 -5.96 -7.76 -13.96
CA THR A 85 -5.08 -8.85 -14.39
C THR A 85 -5.86 -9.84 -15.25
N GLY A 86 -5.22 -10.37 -16.29
CA GLY A 86 -5.83 -11.40 -17.15
C GLY A 86 -6.80 -10.86 -18.21
N MET A 87 -6.81 -9.55 -18.43
CA MET A 87 -7.64 -8.89 -19.45
C MET A 87 -6.77 -7.95 -20.30
N THR A 88 -7.01 -7.95 -21.62
CA THR A 88 -6.38 -6.99 -22.52
C THR A 88 -7.09 -5.63 -22.45
N GLN A 89 -6.39 -4.55 -22.81
CA GLN A 89 -6.95 -3.20 -22.84
C GLN A 89 -8.21 -3.11 -23.72
N ALA A 90 -8.22 -3.77 -24.89
CA ALA A 90 -9.37 -3.76 -25.79
C ALA A 90 -10.63 -4.41 -25.15
N LYS A 91 -10.45 -5.52 -24.42
CA LYS A 91 -11.55 -6.18 -23.72
C LYS A 91 -12.10 -5.33 -22.56
N LEU A 92 -11.22 -4.62 -21.87
CA LEU A 92 -11.61 -3.68 -20.82
C LEU A 92 -12.44 -2.51 -21.36
N GLU A 93 -12.05 -1.96 -22.51
CA GLU A 93 -12.77 -0.87 -23.16
C GLU A 93 -14.15 -1.31 -23.66
N GLU A 94 -14.27 -2.55 -24.16
CA GLU A 94 -15.54 -3.14 -24.56
C GLU A 94 -16.50 -3.26 -23.36
N GLU A 95 -16.05 -3.82 -22.23
CA GLU A 95 -16.87 -3.94 -21.00
C GLU A 95 -17.31 -2.57 -20.47
N ARG A 96 -16.40 -1.57 -20.46
CA ARG A 96 -16.73 -0.20 -19.99
C ARG A 96 -17.65 0.58 -20.93
N SER A 97 -17.79 0.15 -22.18
CA SER A 97 -18.73 0.77 -23.13
C SER A 97 -20.15 0.21 -23.03
N GLN A 98 -20.35 -0.84 -22.22
CA GLN A 98 -21.63 -1.49 -21.96
C GLN A 98 -22.32 -1.00 -20.66
N ASP A 99 -21.60 -0.24 -19.83
CA ASP A 99 -22.09 0.47 -18.63
C ASP A 99 -22.45 1.94 -18.94
#